data_AF-A0A538F7N1-F1
#
_entry.id   AF-A0A538F7N1-F1
#
_cell.length_a   1.000
_cell.length_b   1.000
_cell.length_c   1.000
_cell.angle_alpha   90.00
_cell.angle_beta   90.00
_cell.angle_gamma   90.00
#
_symmetry.space_group_name_H-M   'P 1'
#
loop_
_entity.id
_entity.type
_entity.pdbx_description
1 polymer ?
#
loop_
_entity_poly.entity_id
_entity_poly.type
_entity_poly.pdbx_seq_one_letter_code
_entity_poly.pdbx_strand_id
1 'polypeptide(L)'
;MRLVRLGLVSSLALGLMALAPTAAHAAVQISRAELNGGQLRVEGTATPNANVVIDGGAATGPADSSGAFRIEKTGFASPTCVITVSDGSATSATASLAGCTPSSPPPPPP
;
A
#
# COMPACT_ATOMS: atom_id res chain seq x y z
N MET A 1 33.73 -56.33 -29.70
CA MET A 1 33.06 -55.11 -29.22
C MET A 1 33.71 -53.90 -29.88
N ARG A 2 33.04 -53.27 -30.84
CA ARG A 2 33.24 -51.87 -31.25
C ARG A 2 32.09 -51.51 -32.20
N LEU A 3 30.95 -51.21 -31.60
CA LEU A 3 29.78 -50.70 -32.31
C LEU A 3 30.06 -49.27 -32.76
N VAL A 4 30.03 -49.06 -34.07
CA VAL A 4 29.83 -47.76 -34.71
C VAL A 4 28.43 -47.27 -34.37
N ARG A 5 28.30 -46.02 -33.86
CA ARG A 5 27.05 -45.22 -33.82
C ARG A 5 27.45 -43.76 -34.08
N LEU A 6 27.36 -43.28 -35.32
CA LEU A 6 26.23 -42.53 -35.90
C LEU A 6 25.73 -41.42 -34.96
N GLY A 7 26.00 -40.17 -35.34
CA GLY A 7 25.79 -38.99 -34.51
C GLY A 7 24.35 -38.53 -34.32
N LEU A 8 24.17 -37.54 -33.45
CA LEU A 8 23.11 -36.55 -33.52
C LEU A 8 23.51 -35.35 -32.65
N VAL A 9 23.47 -34.16 -33.24
CA VAL A 9 23.54 -32.86 -32.58
C VAL A 9 22.35 -32.74 -31.63
N SER A 10 22.54 -32.31 -30.38
CA SER A 10 21.44 -31.80 -29.56
C SER A 10 21.92 -30.78 -28.54
N SER A 11 22.13 -29.56 -29.02
CA SER A 11 22.22 -28.36 -28.19
C SER A 11 20.86 -28.15 -27.51
N LEU A 12 20.73 -28.48 -26.22
CA LEU A 12 19.53 -28.13 -25.45
C LEU A 12 19.94 -27.42 -24.16
N ALA A 13 20.39 -26.17 -24.32
CA ALA A 13 20.41 -25.23 -23.22
C ALA A 13 18.95 -24.86 -22.90
N LEU A 14 18.31 -25.61 -22.01
CA LEU A 14 17.04 -25.18 -21.41
C LEU A 14 17.34 -23.99 -20.50
N GLY A 15 17.18 -22.78 -21.05
CA GLY A 15 17.04 -21.59 -20.24
C GLY A 15 15.76 -21.70 -19.40
N LEU A 16 15.91 -21.98 -18.11
CA LEU A 16 14.86 -21.67 -17.14
C LEU A 16 14.74 -20.16 -17.07
N MET A 17 13.91 -19.59 -17.95
CA MET A 17 13.44 -18.23 -17.82
C MET A 17 12.54 -18.23 -16.58
N ALA A 18 13.08 -17.81 -15.45
CA ALA A 18 12.32 -17.65 -14.22
C ALA A 18 11.16 -16.68 -14.49
N LEU A 19 9.92 -17.21 -14.56
CA LEU A 19 8.74 -16.39 -14.44
C LEU A 19 8.71 -15.86 -13.00
N ALA A 20 9.35 -14.72 -12.77
CA ALA A 20 9.10 -13.96 -11.56
C ALA A 20 7.60 -13.61 -11.57
N PRO A 21 6.82 -13.98 -10.54
CA PRO A 21 5.44 -13.53 -10.45
C PRO A 21 5.48 -12.01 -10.40
N THR A 22 4.89 -11.35 -11.41
CA THR A 22 4.61 -9.93 -11.34
C THR A 22 3.58 -9.75 -10.25
N ALA A 23 4.00 -9.34 -9.06
CA ALA A 23 3.06 -8.89 -8.05
C ALA A 23 2.25 -7.77 -8.70
N ALA A 24 0.96 -8.03 -8.92
CA ALA A 24 0.02 -6.99 -9.29
C ALA A 24 -0.08 -6.09 -8.06
N HIS A 25 0.70 -5.00 -8.05
CA HIS A 25 0.64 -4.01 -6.99
C HIS A 25 -0.76 -3.40 -7.04
N ALA A 26 -1.61 -3.72 -6.08
CA ALA A 26 -2.87 -3.02 -5.93
C ALA A 26 -2.51 -1.61 -5.46
N ALA A 27 -2.68 -0.62 -6.33
CA ALA A 27 -2.52 0.76 -5.94
C ALA A 27 -3.50 1.05 -4.80
N VAL A 28 -3.02 1.58 -3.67
CA VAL A 28 -3.87 1.98 -2.55
C VAL A 28 -4.93 2.95 -3.06
N GLN A 29 -6.19 2.69 -2.72
CA GLN A 29 -7.32 3.58 -3.02
C GLN A 29 -8.06 3.87 -1.72
N ILE A 30 -8.41 5.14 -1.53
CA ILE A 30 -9.13 5.61 -0.35
C ILE A 30 -10.57 5.88 -0.78
N SER A 31 -11.53 5.18 -0.16
CA SER A 31 -12.96 5.38 -0.41
C SER A 31 -13.61 6.26 0.65
N ARG A 32 -13.04 6.32 1.85
CA ARG A 32 -13.49 7.20 2.95
C ARG A 32 -12.30 7.66 3.77
N ALA A 33 -12.31 8.93 4.14
CA ALA A 33 -11.36 9.51 5.09
C ALA A 33 -12.10 10.57 5.92
N GLU A 34 -12.25 10.32 7.22
CA GLU A 34 -13.02 11.15 8.14
C GLU A 34 -12.25 11.34 9.45
N LEU A 35 -12.36 12.53 10.02
CA LEU A 35 -11.88 12.82 11.37
C LEU A 35 -12.96 13.61 12.11
N ASN A 36 -13.50 13.01 13.18
CA ASN A 36 -14.54 13.62 14.01
C ASN A 36 -14.12 13.60 15.47
N GLY A 37 -13.87 14.77 16.08
CA GLY A 37 -13.53 14.86 17.50
C GLY A 37 -12.30 14.03 17.92
N GLY A 38 -11.35 13.83 17.02
CA GLY A 38 -10.17 12.98 17.24
C GLY A 38 -10.38 11.48 16.96
N GLN A 39 -11.57 11.07 16.52
CA GLN A 39 -11.82 9.74 15.96
C GLN A 39 -11.55 9.77 14.44
N LEU A 40 -10.45 9.15 14.03
CA LEU A 40 -10.12 8.87 12.65
C LEU A 40 -10.89 7.65 12.17
N ARG A 41 -11.44 7.71 10.95
CA ARG A 41 -11.92 6.56 10.18
C ARG A 41 -11.43 6.65 8.74
N VAL A 42 -10.77 5.60 8.27
CA VAL A 42 -10.30 5.49 6.89
C VAL A 42 -10.67 4.13 6.33
N GLU A 43 -11.25 4.11 5.13
CA GLU A 43 -11.65 2.89 4.43
C GLU A 43 -11.14 2.93 2.99
N GLY A 44 -10.85 1.76 2.44
CA GLY A 44 -10.34 1.66 1.08
C GLY A 44 -9.90 0.26 0.69
N THR A 45 -9.09 0.20 -0.36
CA THR A 45 -8.46 -1.02 -0.86
C THR A 45 -6.95 -0.86 -0.95
N ALA A 46 -6.22 -1.91 -0.62
CA ALA A 46 -4.76 -2.00 -0.66
C ALA A 46 -4.35 -3.40 -1.17
N THR A 47 -3.05 -3.70 -1.18
CA THR A 47 -2.58 -5.06 -1.47
C THR A 47 -3.17 -6.05 -0.45
N PRO A 48 -3.71 -7.21 -0.90
CA PRO A 48 -4.26 -8.22 0.00
C PRO A 48 -3.30 -8.62 1.12
N ASN A 49 -3.81 -8.66 2.35
CA ASN A 49 -3.05 -9.00 3.57
C ASN A 49 -1.90 -8.03 3.90
N ALA A 50 -1.80 -6.88 3.23
CA ALA A 50 -0.78 -5.89 3.54
C ALA A 50 -1.09 -5.14 4.83
N ASN A 51 -0.05 -4.66 5.52
CA ASN A 51 -0.21 -3.74 6.63
C ASN A 51 -0.31 -2.31 6.11
N VAL A 52 -1.48 -1.71 6.24
CA VAL A 52 -1.75 -0.34 5.84
C VAL A 52 -1.31 0.63 6.93
N VAL A 53 -0.59 1.67 6.53
CA VAL A 53 0.05 2.68 7.37
C VAL A 53 -0.46 4.06 6.98
N ILE A 54 -0.91 4.82 7.97
CA ILE A 54 -1.40 6.19 7.82
C ILE A 54 -0.38 7.15 8.45
N ASP A 55 0.01 8.19 7.70
CA ASP A 55 0.97 9.24 8.09
C ASP A 55 2.23 8.68 8.75
N GLY A 56 2.85 7.68 8.13
CA GLY A 56 4.12 7.10 8.61
C GLY A 56 4.02 6.32 9.92
N GLY A 57 2.82 5.96 10.37
CA GLY A 57 2.60 5.14 11.58
C GLY A 57 1.68 5.79 12.61
N ALA A 58 1.11 6.96 12.31
CA ALA A 58 0.12 7.60 13.16
C ALA A 58 -1.12 6.72 13.37
N ALA A 59 -1.49 5.90 12.37
CA ALA A 59 -2.43 4.79 12.55
C ALA A 59 -2.04 3.63 11.63
N THR A 60 -2.36 2.39 12.03
CA THR A 60 -2.01 1.18 11.28
C THR A 60 -3.11 0.14 11.40
N GLY A 61 -3.27 -0.67 10.36
CA GLY A 61 -4.17 -1.82 10.36
C GLY A 61 -4.00 -2.70 9.12
N PRO A 62 -4.37 -3.98 9.20
CA PRO A 62 -4.26 -4.89 8.07
C PRO A 62 -5.37 -4.65 7.04
N ALA A 63 -5.03 -4.83 5.77
CA ALA A 63 -6.00 -5.16 4.73
C ALA A 63 -6.35 -6.65 4.81
N ASP A 64 -7.59 -7.01 4.50
CA ASP A 64 -8.02 -8.40 4.47
C ASP A 64 -7.49 -9.15 3.23
N SER A 65 -7.89 -10.42 3.09
CA SER A 65 -7.46 -11.27 1.98
C SER A 65 -8.00 -10.84 0.61
N SER A 66 -9.00 -9.95 0.57
CA SER A 66 -9.49 -9.30 -0.64
C SER A 66 -8.83 -7.93 -0.90
N GLY A 67 -8.05 -7.44 0.05
CA GLY A 67 -7.41 -6.13 0.00
C GLY A 67 -8.26 -4.99 0.58
N ALA A 68 -9.47 -5.26 1.07
CA ALA A 68 -10.26 -4.21 1.73
C ALA A 68 -9.70 -3.90 3.12
N PHE A 69 -9.71 -2.63 3.50
CA PHE A 69 -9.29 -2.21 4.83
C PHE A 69 -10.24 -1.17 5.42
N ARG A 70 -10.33 -1.19 6.76
CA ARG A 70 -10.95 -0.16 7.58
C ARG A 70 -10.07 0.06 8.80
N ILE A 71 -9.59 1.28 8.97
CA ILE A 71 -8.76 1.69 10.10
C ILE A 71 -9.50 2.76 10.88
N GLU A 72 -9.66 2.51 12.18
CA GLU A 72 -10.25 3.47 13.12
C GLU A 72 -9.27 3.71 14.26
N LYS A 73 -9.09 4.98 14.63
CA LYS A 73 -8.19 5.36 15.73
C LYS A 73 -8.75 6.55 16.50
N THR A 74 -8.81 6.44 17.82
CA THR A 74 -9.13 7.54 18.72
C THR A 74 -7.88 8.34 19.11
N GLY A 75 -8.04 9.64 19.41
CA GLY A 75 -6.92 10.51 19.77
C GLY A 75 -6.02 10.85 18.57
N PHE A 76 -6.54 10.77 17.35
CA PHE A 76 -5.83 11.18 16.15
C PHE A 76 -5.93 12.71 15.97
N ALA A 77 -4.82 13.34 15.60
CA ALA A 77 -4.78 14.76 15.29
C ALA A 77 -4.01 14.96 13.98
N SER A 78 -4.57 15.77 13.08
CA SER A 78 -3.91 16.19 11.85
C SER A 78 -4.06 17.70 11.71
N PRO A 79 -2.97 18.50 11.80
CA PRO A 79 -3.04 19.94 11.66
C PRO A 79 -3.37 20.38 10.23
N THR A 80 -3.05 19.54 9.24
CA THR A 80 -3.24 19.80 7.81
C THR A 80 -4.54 19.25 7.25
N CYS A 81 -5.26 18.39 8.00
CA CYS A 81 -6.46 17.69 7.55
C CYS A 81 -6.27 16.83 6.29
N VAL A 82 -5.04 16.46 5.99
CA VAL A 82 -4.68 15.55 4.89
C VAL A 82 -3.89 14.40 5.50
N ILE A 83 -4.19 13.19 5.03
CA ILE A 83 -3.47 11.97 5.41
C ILE A 83 -2.80 11.36 4.19
N THR A 84 -1.71 10.63 4.44
CA THR A 84 -1.07 9.75 3.47
C THR A 84 -1.25 8.30 3.91
N VAL A 85 -1.67 7.44 2.99
CA VAL A 85 -1.91 6.01 3.21
C VAL A 85 -0.98 5.20 2.32
N SER A 86 -0.24 4.27 2.91
CA SER A 86 0.68 3.36 2.23
C SER A 86 0.48 1.93 2.72
N ASP A 87 0.61 0.95 1.84
CA ASP A 87 0.56 -0.48 2.17
C ASP A 87 1.93 -1.16 2.05
N GLY A 88 3.01 -0.37 1.92
CA GLY A 88 4.36 -0.88 1.63
C GLY A 88 4.63 -1.09 0.13
N SER A 89 3.64 -0.83 -0.73
CA SER A 89 3.83 -0.77 -2.19
C SER A 89 4.53 0.53 -2.60
N ALA A 90 5.03 0.57 -3.84
CA ALA A 90 5.68 1.76 -4.41
C ALA A 90 4.75 2.98 -4.54
N THR A 91 3.43 2.79 -4.42
CA THR A 91 2.43 3.84 -4.56
C THR A 91 1.74 4.10 -3.22
N SER A 92 1.58 5.37 -2.86
CA SER A 92 0.78 5.81 -1.71
C SER A 92 -0.38 6.65 -2.20
N ALA A 93 -1.45 6.72 -1.41
CA ALA A 93 -2.61 7.56 -1.68
C ALA A 93 -2.71 8.68 -0.64
N THR A 94 -3.24 9.84 -1.04
CA THR A 94 -3.53 10.95 -0.13
C THR A 94 -5.01 11.28 -0.13
N ALA A 95 -5.54 11.70 1.01
CA ALA A 95 -6.94 12.12 1.13
C ALA A 95 -7.12 13.24 2.14
N SER A 96 -8.06 14.14 1.85
CA SER A 96 -8.56 15.12 2.80
C SER A 96 -9.54 14.47 3.77
N LEU A 97 -9.39 14.75 5.06
CA LEU A 97 -10.26 14.25 6.13
C LEU A 97 -11.56 15.07 6.18
N ALA A 98 -12.68 14.45 5.87
CA ALA A 98 -13.99 15.05 6.11
C ALA A 98 -14.21 15.27 7.62
N GLY A 99 -14.76 16.43 8.00
CA GLY A 99 -14.96 16.82 9.40
C GLY A 99 -13.73 17.45 10.07
N CYS A 100 -12.60 17.55 9.38
CA CYS A 100 -11.40 18.21 9.87
C CYS A 100 -11.30 19.67 9.39
N THR A 101 -10.95 20.58 10.29
CA THR A 101 -10.59 21.97 9.96
C THR A 101 -9.11 22.21 10.23
N PRO A 102 -8.33 22.66 9.23
CA PRO A 102 -6.88 22.85 9.41
C PRO A 102 -6.62 23.96 10.42
N SER A 103 -5.60 23.76 11.25
CA SER A 103 -5.18 24.79 12.20
C SER A 103 -4.16 25.71 11.52
N SER A 104 -4.49 27.00 11.38
CA SER A 104 -3.51 28.00 10.99
C SER A 104 -2.63 28.33 12.20
N PRO A 105 -1.29 28.34 12.07
CA PRO A 105 -0.47 28.96 13.08
C PRO A 105 -0.83 30.46 13.21
N PRO A 106 -0.71 31.05 14.42
CA PRO A 106 -0.90 32.48 14.59
C PRO A 106 0.12 33.26 13.75
N PRO A 107 -0.23 34.46 13.23
CA PRO A 107 0.71 35.27 12.48
C PRO A 107 1.93 35.64 13.34
N PRO A 108 3.14 35.74 12.75
CA PRO A 108 4.34 36.13 13.47
C PRO A 108 4.20 37.55 14.06
N PRO A 109 4.78 37.84 15.23
CA PRO A 109 4.76 39.17 15.82
C PRO A 109 5.51 40.20 14.94
N PRO A 110 5.10 41.49 14.95
CA PRO A 110 5.75 42.57 14.21
C PRO A 110 7.15 42.92 14.73
#